data_AF-A0A9D6G2U3-F1
#
_entry.id   AF-A0A9D6G2U3-F1
#
_cell.length_a   1.000
_cell.length_b   1.000
_cell.length_c   1.000
_cell.angle_alpha   90.00
_cell.angle_beta   90.00
_cell.angle_gamma   90.00
#
_symmetry.space_group_name_H-M   'P 1'
#
loop_
_entity.id
_entity.type
_entity.pdbx_description
1 polymer ?
#
loop_
_entity_poly.entity_id
_entity_poly.type
_entity_poly.pdbx_seq_one_letter_code
_entity_poly.pdbx_strand_id
1 'polypeptide(L)'
;MLTKAERSACRGFFALGYWMLAMLLATGWTAPAHAAVIAPVAGEIQFITLDNPADHWSGGTIVVGGTIVIIPRNLLIDLPANRLTLQQIYEQAPAACVANRETGLAKGDSCNLTGMGAMVGISANRTNGGNVIAGDVFIEKAIESVTGQITYIDYNDGYFRLNGIPGDPATGVMVRLNDPDGRHTVQQGLGCAGGPNCSADPRFTLDANNYTNVFTTGYPICIPSTLVRTFADVLGLGTTSAQARPDGRDDDLCPHTNRPDAGAAVPPAAGVVADDSRRFAPIVLGDSIVAEGSFETVNGVRFLSAHTTMVSVAMLTDTARPNQPDYLFFAEVFMEAPGFQNQRMRNMFIGFTTVAPADVLIWSLHYDPFTNSVHEFPLGSTRGCDIAAGVGSCTGQGVLGFGTTWDIFRIRYDVDFGIGAKPLLNPCAHLQAEPRFGNATPICPNSNPLAQQGKYDTNITEMMGILQPVAHEI
;
A
#
# COMPACT_ATOMS: atom_id res chain seq x y z
N MET A 1 -37.96 -0.78 -85.44
CA MET A 1 -38.80 -1.61 -84.55
C MET A 1 -37.95 -2.75 -84.02
N LEU A 2 -37.40 -2.62 -82.82
CA LEU A 2 -36.41 -3.57 -82.27
C LEU A 2 -37.09 -4.89 -81.85
N THR A 3 -36.45 -6.00 -82.23
CA THR A 3 -36.99 -7.36 -82.18
C THR A 3 -36.89 -7.97 -80.78
N LYS A 4 -37.68 -9.01 -80.55
CA LYS A 4 -37.94 -9.65 -79.23
C LYS A 4 -36.66 -10.19 -78.53
N ALA A 5 -35.56 -10.36 -79.25
CA ALA A 5 -34.29 -10.88 -78.72
C ALA A 5 -33.50 -9.87 -77.87
N GLU A 6 -33.65 -8.56 -78.09
CA GLU A 6 -32.88 -7.54 -77.36
C GLU A 6 -33.47 -7.18 -75.99
N ARG A 7 -34.72 -7.56 -75.70
CA ARG A 7 -35.36 -7.31 -74.39
C ARG A 7 -34.93 -8.30 -73.31
N SER A 8 -34.32 -9.44 -73.68
CA SER A 8 -33.93 -10.48 -72.72
C SER A 8 -32.55 -10.23 -72.09
N ALA A 9 -31.64 -9.54 -72.78
CA ALA A 9 -30.30 -9.25 -72.26
C ALA A 9 -30.29 -8.11 -71.22
N CYS A 10 -31.26 -7.18 -71.29
CA CYS A 10 -31.30 -6.02 -70.40
C CYS A 10 -31.97 -6.30 -69.03
N ARG A 11 -32.70 -7.42 -68.89
CA ARG A 11 -33.35 -7.81 -67.62
C ARG A 11 -32.46 -8.65 -66.70
N GLY A 12 -31.44 -9.34 -67.23
CA GLY A 12 -30.49 -10.12 -66.43
C GLY A 12 -29.44 -9.27 -65.69
N PHE A 13 -29.03 -8.14 -66.28
CA PHE A 13 -28.00 -7.28 -65.69
C PHE A 13 -28.49 -6.41 -64.52
N PHE A 14 -29.77 -6.01 -64.51
CA PHE A 14 -30.32 -5.22 -63.40
C PHE A 14 -30.61 -6.04 -62.13
N ALA A 15 -30.89 -7.35 -62.26
CA ALA A 15 -31.19 -8.21 -61.10
C ALA A 15 -29.93 -8.64 -60.32
N LEU A 16 -28.78 -8.84 -61.00
CA LEU A 16 -27.51 -9.16 -60.33
C LEU A 16 -26.90 -7.95 -59.62
N GLY A 17 -27.04 -6.75 -60.19
CA GLY A 17 -26.53 -5.51 -59.57
C GLY A 17 -27.23 -5.16 -58.25
N TYR A 18 -28.54 -5.41 -58.16
CA TYR A 18 -29.30 -5.14 -56.93
C TYR A 18 -28.98 -6.13 -55.81
N TRP A 19 -28.68 -7.40 -56.12
CA TRP A 19 -28.27 -8.38 -55.12
C TRP A 19 -26.84 -8.16 -54.62
N MET A 20 -25.90 -7.72 -55.48
CA MET A 20 -24.55 -7.34 -55.01
C MET A 20 -24.54 -6.04 -54.21
N LEU A 21 -25.37 -5.05 -54.55
CA LEU A 21 -25.47 -3.81 -53.76
C LEU A 21 -26.19 -4.04 -52.42
N ALA A 22 -27.20 -4.92 -52.39
CA ALA A 22 -27.84 -5.33 -51.14
C ALA A 22 -26.93 -6.19 -50.25
N MET A 23 -26.05 -7.03 -50.83
CA MET A 23 -25.04 -7.77 -50.05
C MET A 23 -23.89 -6.87 -49.58
N LEU A 24 -23.46 -5.85 -50.35
CA LEU A 24 -22.48 -4.85 -49.89
C LEU A 24 -23.03 -3.87 -48.83
N LEU A 25 -24.35 -3.66 -48.80
CA LEU A 25 -25.02 -2.89 -47.73
C LEU A 25 -25.36 -3.75 -46.50
N ALA A 26 -25.29 -5.08 -46.62
CA ALA A 26 -25.49 -6.04 -45.53
C ALA A 26 -24.19 -6.52 -44.86
N THR A 27 -23.02 -6.25 -45.45
CA THR A 27 -21.77 -6.25 -44.69
C THR A 27 -21.77 -5.02 -43.81
N GLY A 28 -22.42 -5.17 -42.65
CA GLY A 28 -22.55 -4.13 -41.64
C GLY A 28 -21.22 -3.43 -41.45
N TRP A 29 -21.26 -2.10 -41.51
CA TRP A 29 -20.26 -1.26 -40.90
C TRP A 29 -20.25 -1.62 -39.41
N THR A 30 -19.49 -2.63 -39.02
CA THR A 30 -18.99 -2.70 -37.66
C THR A 30 -18.09 -1.48 -37.55
N ALA A 31 -18.59 -0.42 -36.92
CA ALA A 31 -17.73 0.67 -36.47
C ALA A 31 -16.52 0.00 -35.81
N PRO A 32 -15.28 0.37 -36.16
CA PRO A 32 -14.12 -0.21 -35.51
C PRO A 32 -14.36 -0.07 -34.01
N ALA A 33 -14.32 -1.20 -33.30
CA ALA A 33 -14.39 -1.18 -31.85
C ALA A 33 -13.21 -0.32 -31.42
N HIS A 34 -13.48 0.94 -31.05
CA HIS A 34 -12.45 1.77 -30.47
C HIS A 34 -12.02 1.05 -29.18
N ALA A 35 -10.71 0.97 -28.97
CA ALA A 35 -10.20 0.39 -27.74
C ALA A 35 -10.72 1.23 -26.56
N ALA A 36 -10.96 0.57 -25.42
CA ALA A 36 -11.29 1.31 -24.20
C ALA A 36 -10.18 2.34 -23.93
N VAL A 37 -10.57 3.55 -23.55
CA VAL A 37 -9.62 4.64 -23.29
C VAL A 37 -9.51 4.86 -21.80
N ILE A 38 -8.30 5.09 -21.32
CA ILE A 38 -8.02 5.42 -19.92
C ILE A 38 -8.80 6.68 -19.53
N ALA A 39 -9.49 6.62 -18.39
CA ALA A 39 -10.30 7.69 -17.84
C ALA A 39 -9.99 7.84 -16.34
N PRO A 40 -8.93 8.55 -15.95
CA PRO A 40 -8.63 8.77 -14.54
C PRO A 40 -9.71 9.67 -13.94
N VAL A 41 -10.23 9.31 -12.78
CA VAL A 41 -11.24 10.07 -12.05
C VAL A 41 -10.73 10.33 -10.64
N ALA A 42 -10.74 11.58 -10.20
CA ALA A 42 -10.33 11.94 -8.84
C ALA A 42 -11.18 13.09 -8.30
N GLY A 43 -11.39 13.12 -6.99
CA GLY A 43 -12.14 14.16 -6.29
C GLY A 43 -12.89 13.64 -5.09
N GLU A 44 -13.83 14.42 -4.57
CA GLU A 44 -14.69 13.99 -3.47
C GLU A 44 -15.82 13.08 -3.96
N ILE A 45 -16.13 12.06 -3.16
CA ILE A 45 -17.28 11.18 -3.39
C ILE A 45 -18.58 11.96 -3.21
N GLN A 46 -19.36 12.09 -4.27
CA GLN A 46 -20.67 12.75 -4.26
C GLN A 46 -21.76 11.76 -3.83
N PHE A 47 -21.75 10.58 -4.45
CA PHE A 47 -22.65 9.47 -4.15
C PHE A 47 -21.89 8.15 -4.30
N ILE A 48 -22.29 7.16 -3.52
CA ILE A 48 -21.85 5.78 -3.65
C ILE A 48 -23.06 4.88 -3.40
N THR A 49 -23.13 3.77 -4.12
CA THR A 49 -24.25 2.82 -4.08
C THR A 49 -23.71 1.40 -4.11
N LEU A 50 -24.47 0.48 -3.51
CA LEU A 50 -24.19 -0.94 -3.49
C LEU A 50 -25.35 -1.68 -4.17
N ASP A 51 -25.06 -2.51 -5.17
CA ASP A 51 -26.09 -3.18 -5.97
C ASP A 51 -26.85 -4.24 -5.15
N ASN A 52 -26.14 -5.04 -4.36
CA ASN A 52 -26.72 -6.08 -3.52
C ASN A 52 -26.03 -6.14 -2.13
N PRO A 53 -26.69 -5.68 -1.06
CA PRO A 53 -26.11 -5.69 0.29
C PRO A 53 -25.87 -7.08 0.87
N ALA A 54 -26.51 -8.13 0.32
CA ALA A 54 -26.32 -9.50 0.75
C ALA A 54 -25.18 -10.24 0.02
N ASP A 55 -24.60 -9.64 -1.03
CA ASP A 55 -23.44 -10.21 -1.73
C ASP A 55 -22.16 -9.51 -1.28
N HIS A 56 -21.32 -10.22 -0.53
CA HIS A 56 -20.04 -9.72 -0.05
C HIS A 56 -19.16 -9.16 -1.17
N TRP A 57 -19.26 -9.72 -2.38
CA TRP A 57 -18.47 -9.28 -3.53
C TRP A 57 -19.21 -8.28 -4.43
N SER A 58 -20.36 -7.76 -4.00
CA SER A 58 -21.23 -6.91 -4.83
C SER A 58 -20.46 -5.74 -5.46
N GLY A 59 -20.84 -5.43 -6.70
CA GLY A 59 -20.49 -4.18 -7.35
C GLY A 59 -21.40 -3.03 -6.90
N GLY A 60 -21.28 -1.92 -7.60
CA GLY A 60 -22.11 -0.74 -7.39
C GLY A 60 -21.70 0.42 -8.29
N THR A 61 -22.10 1.62 -7.91
CA THR A 61 -21.68 2.85 -8.62
C THR A 61 -21.19 3.91 -7.65
N ILE A 62 -20.20 4.68 -8.11
CA ILE A 62 -19.64 5.83 -7.39
C ILE A 62 -19.70 7.05 -8.32
N VAL A 63 -20.04 8.21 -7.76
CA VAL A 63 -20.14 9.48 -8.48
C VAL A 63 -19.10 10.44 -7.95
N VAL A 64 -18.21 10.90 -8.84
CA VAL A 64 -17.08 11.77 -8.51
C VAL A 64 -16.98 12.86 -9.57
N GLY A 65 -17.00 14.13 -9.16
CA GLY A 65 -16.96 15.25 -10.09
C GLY A 65 -18.05 15.23 -11.17
N GLY A 66 -19.23 14.67 -10.87
CA GLY A 66 -20.33 14.48 -11.81
C GLY A 66 -20.18 13.29 -12.77
N THR A 67 -19.08 12.54 -12.70
CA THR A 67 -18.89 11.31 -13.49
C THR A 67 -19.40 10.11 -12.71
N ILE A 68 -20.30 9.34 -13.33
CA ILE A 68 -20.74 8.04 -12.80
C ILE A 68 -19.71 6.98 -13.21
N VAL A 69 -19.16 6.29 -12.23
CA VAL A 69 -18.21 5.19 -12.42
C VAL A 69 -18.82 3.91 -11.87
N ILE A 70 -18.75 2.84 -12.66
CA ILE A 70 -19.17 1.50 -12.27
C ILE A 70 -18.04 0.86 -11.49
N ILE A 71 -18.37 0.36 -10.29
CA ILE A 71 -17.51 -0.50 -9.48
C ILE A 71 -17.89 -1.95 -9.80
N PRO A 72 -17.02 -2.71 -10.48
CA PRO A 72 -17.29 -4.11 -10.79
C PRO A 72 -17.47 -4.95 -9.52
N ARG A 73 -18.25 -6.01 -9.64
CA ARG A 73 -18.27 -7.11 -8.67
C ARG A 73 -16.84 -7.68 -8.50
N ASN A 74 -16.48 -8.08 -7.28
CA ASN A 74 -15.16 -8.57 -6.87
C ASN A 74 -14.02 -7.52 -6.88
N LEU A 75 -14.28 -6.26 -7.23
CA LEU A 75 -13.25 -5.23 -7.09
C LEU A 75 -13.03 -4.94 -5.60
N LEU A 76 -11.78 -5.07 -5.17
CA LEU A 76 -11.34 -4.60 -3.88
C LEU A 76 -10.97 -3.12 -3.98
N ILE A 77 -11.31 -2.36 -2.95
CA ILE A 77 -11.07 -0.93 -2.83
C ILE A 77 -9.95 -0.73 -1.82
N ASP A 78 -8.93 -0.01 -2.23
CA ASP A 78 -7.80 0.35 -1.40
C ASP A 78 -8.14 1.52 -0.49
N LEU A 79 -7.75 1.38 0.76
CA LEU A 79 -7.73 2.40 1.80
C LEU A 79 -6.27 2.51 2.29
N PRO A 80 -5.88 3.56 3.04
CA PRO A 80 -4.48 3.78 3.40
C PRO A 80 -3.72 2.57 3.99
N ALA A 81 -4.39 1.78 4.82
CA ALA A 81 -3.80 0.59 5.45
C ALA A 81 -4.82 -0.56 5.55
N ASN A 82 -5.79 -0.60 4.63
CA ASN A 82 -6.82 -1.63 4.59
C ASN A 82 -7.32 -1.81 3.15
N ARG A 83 -7.87 -2.98 2.85
CA ARG A 83 -8.44 -3.30 1.54
C ARG A 83 -9.77 -4.00 1.74
N LEU A 84 -10.84 -3.39 1.25
CA LEU A 84 -12.20 -3.85 1.51
C LEU A 84 -12.98 -4.03 0.22
N THR A 85 -13.94 -4.95 0.21
CA THR A 85 -14.99 -4.96 -0.81
C THR A 85 -15.89 -3.73 -0.65
N LEU A 86 -16.60 -3.36 -1.72
CA LEU A 86 -17.59 -2.28 -1.63
C LEU A 86 -18.65 -2.57 -0.57
N GLN A 87 -19.04 -3.85 -0.39
CA GLN A 87 -20.01 -4.25 0.60
C GLN A 87 -19.48 -4.04 2.03
N GLN A 88 -18.23 -4.39 2.31
CA GLN A 88 -17.60 -4.14 3.61
C GLN A 88 -17.47 -2.64 3.94
N ILE A 89 -17.30 -1.77 2.94
CA ILE A 89 -17.31 -0.30 3.17
C ILE A 89 -18.63 0.17 3.77
N TYR A 90 -19.76 -0.45 3.41
CA TYR A 90 -21.06 -0.18 4.02
C TYR A 90 -21.18 -0.84 5.39
N GLU A 91 -20.81 -2.12 5.53
CA GLU A 91 -20.96 -2.85 6.79
C GLU A 91 -20.13 -2.27 7.94
N GLN A 92 -18.92 -1.82 7.63
CA GLN A 92 -17.97 -1.30 8.61
C GLN A 92 -18.06 0.22 8.79
N ALA A 93 -19.07 0.86 8.20
CA ALA A 93 -19.30 2.29 8.41
C ALA A 93 -19.63 2.60 9.88
N PRO A 94 -19.49 3.86 10.32
CA PRO A 94 -19.96 4.28 11.64
C PRO A 94 -21.43 3.87 11.87
N ALA A 95 -21.79 3.52 13.10
CA ALA A 95 -23.09 2.93 13.43
C ALA A 95 -24.30 3.73 12.92
N ALA A 96 -24.20 5.07 12.94
CA ALA A 96 -25.23 5.95 12.40
C ALA A 96 -25.42 5.80 10.87
N CYS A 97 -24.34 5.56 10.14
CA CYS A 97 -24.37 5.33 8.70
C CYS A 97 -24.88 3.94 8.34
N VAL A 98 -24.47 2.92 9.10
CA VAL A 98 -25.00 1.56 8.95
C VAL A 98 -26.52 1.54 9.13
N ALA A 99 -27.05 2.27 10.12
CA ALA A 99 -28.49 2.40 10.34
C ALA A 99 -29.24 2.99 9.15
N ASN A 100 -28.60 3.89 8.40
CA ASN A 100 -29.13 4.52 7.19
C ASN A 100 -28.82 3.73 5.90
N ARG A 101 -28.04 2.65 5.98
CA ARG A 101 -27.45 1.93 4.83
C ARG A 101 -26.62 2.84 3.93
N GLU A 102 -25.81 3.68 4.57
CA GLU A 102 -24.92 4.66 3.95
C GLU A 102 -23.47 4.39 4.34
N THR A 103 -22.52 4.98 3.62
CA THR A 103 -21.09 4.79 3.92
C THR A 103 -20.55 5.82 4.91
N GLY A 104 -21.18 6.99 5.00
CA GLY A 104 -20.60 8.16 5.66
C GLY A 104 -19.40 8.77 4.92
N LEU A 105 -19.11 8.29 3.70
CA LEU A 105 -18.01 8.76 2.86
C LEU A 105 -18.50 9.63 1.71
N ALA A 106 -19.76 9.51 1.31
CA ALA A 106 -20.32 10.36 0.26
C ALA A 106 -20.87 11.66 0.85
N LYS A 107 -20.81 12.75 0.07
CA LYS A 107 -21.50 14.00 0.38
C LYS A 107 -23.00 13.83 0.53
N GLY A 108 -23.58 12.91 -0.26
CA GLY A 108 -25.00 12.62 -0.26
C GLY A 108 -25.49 11.77 0.92
N ASP A 109 -24.58 11.22 1.73
CA ASP A 109 -24.95 10.40 2.88
C ASP A 109 -25.51 11.29 3.99
N SER A 110 -26.75 11.03 4.42
CA SER A 110 -27.42 11.79 5.48
C SER A 110 -26.73 11.66 6.84
N CYS A 111 -26.03 10.55 7.10
CA CYS A 111 -25.21 10.37 8.29
C CYS A 111 -23.91 11.20 8.28
N ASN A 112 -23.48 11.71 7.12
CA ASN A 112 -22.25 12.49 6.98
C ASN A 112 -22.50 13.97 7.32
N LEU A 113 -22.28 14.32 8.58
CA LEU A 113 -22.53 15.67 9.09
C LEU A 113 -21.46 16.70 8.67
N THR A 114 -20.36 16.28 8.05
CA THR A 114 -19.27 17.18 7.65
C THR A 114 -19.61 17.99 6.39
N GLY A 115 -20.53 17.48 5.55
CA GLY A 115 -20.84 18.05 4.24
C GLY A 115 -19.75 17.86 3.18
N MET A 116 -18.65 17.19 3.53
CA MET A 116 -17.53 16.88 2.63
C MET A 116 -17.50 15.40 2.32
N GLY A 117 -17.11 15.05 1.09
CA GLY A 117 -16.96 13.65 0.70
C GLY A 117 -15.53 13.19 1.02
N ALA A 118 -15.35 11.90 1.25
CA ALA A 118 -14.02 11.31 1.21
C ALA A 118 -13.39 11.56 -0.16
N MET A 119 -12.07 11.68 -0.20
CA MET A 119 -11.31 11.79 -1.43
C MET A 119 -11.16 10.41 -2.05
N VAL A 120 -11.31 10.33 -3.37
CA VAL A 120 -11.13 9.10 -4.12
C VAL A 120 -10.26 9.35 -5.35
N GLY A 121 -9.38 8.41 -5.65
CA GLY A 121 -8.69 8.26 -6.92
C GLY A 121 -9.14 6.96 -7.59
N ILE A 122 -9.46 7.01 -8.88
CA ILE A 122 -9.96 5.87 -9.64
C ILE A 122 -9.19 5.77 -10.95
N SER A 123 -8.55 4.63 -11.16
CA SER A 123 -8.05 4.23 -12.47
C SER A 123 -9.16 3.48 -13.20
N ALA A 124 -9.79 4.13 -14.18
CA ALA A 124 -10.92 3.57 -14.92
C ALA A 124 -10.67 3.52 -16.42
N ASN A 125 -11.46 2.69 -17.09
CA ASN A 125 -11.53 2.62 -18.55
C ASN A 125 -12.92 3.05 -19.02
N ARG A 126 -12.96 3.89 -20.06
CA ARG A 126 -14.19 4.24 -20.76
C ARG A 126 -14.41 3.29 -21.93
N THR A 127 -15.54 2.60 -21.91
CA THR A 127 -15.99 1.73 -23.00
C THR A 127 -16.57 2.55 -24.16
N ASN A 128 -16.74 1.92 -25.33
CA ASN A 128 -17.40 2.55 -26.49
C ASN A 128 -18.85 2.97 -26.23
N GLY A 129 -19.52 2.31 -25.28
CA GLY A 129 -20.86 2.69 -24.84
C GLY A 129 -20.89 3.94 -23.95
N GLY A 130 -19.74 4.54 -23.64
CA GLY A 130 -19.61 5.68 -22.74
C GLY A 130 -19.50 5.32 -21.26
N ASN A 131 -19.72 4.05 -20.89
CA ASN A 131 -19.58 3.59 -19.50
C ASN A 131 -18.14 3.75 -19.03
N VAL A 132 -17.96 4.30 -17.83
CA VAL A 132 -16.68 4.38 -17.13
C VAL A 132 -16.66 3.27 -16.08
N ILE A 133 -15.68 2.37 -16.17
CA ILE A 133 -15.58 1.18 -15.32
C ILE A 133 -14.25 1.22 -14.58
N ALA A 134 -14.30 1.15 -13.25
CA ALA A 134 -13.11 1.13 -12.42
C ALA A 134 -12.32 -0.18 -12.61
N GLY A 135 -10.99 -0.06 -12.73
CA GLY A 135 -10.05 -1.17 -12.57
C GLY A 135 -9.32 -1.13 -11.23
N ASP A 136 -9.23 0.05 -10.62
CA ASP A 136 -8.65 0.29 -9.30
C ASP A 136 -9.32 1.53 -8.67
N VAL A 137 -9.49 1.50 -7.34
CA VAL A 137 -10.14 2.55 -6.55
C VAL A 137 -9.38 2.68 -5.23
N PHE A 138 -8.94 3.90 -4.94
CA PHE A 138 -8.32 4.27 -3.68
C PHE A 138 -9.17 5.34 -2.98
N ILE A 139 -9.59 5.12 -1.74
CA ILE A 139 -10.41 6.05 -0.94
C ILE A 139 -9.66 6.47 0.32
N GLU A 140 -9.64 7.77 0.59
CA GLU A 140 -9.15 8.37 1.84
C GLU A 140 -10.22 9.31 2.42
N LYS A 141 -10.51 9.18 3.71
CA LYS A 141 -11.53 10.01 4.36
C LYS A 141 -11.14 11.50 4.40
N ALA A 142 -9.85 11.76 4.61
CA ALA A 142 -9.20 13.07 4.52
C ALA A 142 -7.69 12.83 4.38
N ILE A 143 -6.93 13.83 3.91
CA ILE A 143 -5.47 13.77 3.78
C ILE A 143 -4.87 14.73 4.82
N GLU A 144 -4.85 14.31 6.07
CA GLU A 144 -4.32 15.13 7.17
C GLU A 144 -3.01 14.55 7.66
N SER A 145 -2.01 15.42 7.79
CA SER A 145 -0.70 15.08 8.34
C SER A 145 -0.35 16.08 9.44
N VAL A 146 -0.01 15.57 10.62
CA VAL A 146 0.41 16.37 11.77
C VAL A 146 1.82 15.97 12.14
N THR A 147 2.74 16.91 12.00
CA THR A 147 4.15 16.73 12.38
C THR A 147 4.45 17.53 13.63
N GLY A 148 5.19 16.95 14.55
CA GLY A 148 5.50 17.64 15.79
C GLY A 148 6.24 16.81 16.81
N GLN A 149 6.46 17.43 17.97
CA GLN A 149 6.99 16.73 19.14
C GLN A 149 5.86 16.24 20.03
N ILE A 150 6.02 15.03 20.59
CA ILE A 150 5.15 14.52 21.64
C ILE A 150 5.34 15.35 22.91
N THR A 151 4.29 16.05 23.32
CA THR A 151 4.31 16.92 24.51
C THR A 151 3.54 16.32 25.68
N TYR A 152 2.67 15.35 25.44
CA TYR A 152 1.92 14.65 26.48
C TYR A 152 1.54 13.24 26.00
N ILE A 153 1.53 12.27 26.92
CA ILE A 153 1.06 10.91 26.67
C ILE A 153 0.12 10.53 27.82
N ASP A 154 -1.05 10.01 27.50
CA ASP A 154 -1.99 9.44 28.45
C ASP A 154 -1.90 7.91 28.40
N TYR A 155 -1.17 7.33 29.35
CA TYR A 155 -1.01 5.87 29.44
C TYR A 155 -2.28 5.17 29.92
N ASN A 156 -3.26 5.89 30.46
CA ASN A 156 -4.53 5.29 30.89
C ASN A 156 -5.56 5.26 29.76
N ASP A 157 -5.63 6.33 28.98
CA ASP A 157 -6.63 6.49 27.91
C ASP A 157 -6.08 6.16 26.52
N GLY A 158 -4.76 5.95 26.39
CA GLY A 158 -4.11 5.40 25.20
C GLY A 158 -3.93 6.38 24.04
N TYR A 159 -3.80 7.68 24.33
CA TYR A 159 -3.57 8.73 23.32
C TYR A 159 -2.33 9.56 23.65
N PHE A 160 -1.85 10.34 22.69
CA PHE A 160 -0.80 11.33 22.91
C PHE A 160 -1.15 12.68 22.29
N ARG A 161 -0.37 13.71 22.60
CA ARG A 161 -0.54 15.05 22.04
C ARG A 161 0.73 15.60 21.42
N LEU A 162 0.55 16.32 20.32
CA LEU A 162 1.61 16.96 19.57
C LEU A 162 1.59 18.48 19.72
N ASN A 163 2.77 19.08 19.84
CA ASN A 163 2.99 20.53 19.81
C ASN A 163 2.16 21.32 20.84
N GLY A 164 1.91 20.73 22.02
CA GLY A 164 1.28 21.40 23.16
C GLY A 164 2.30 21.99 24.14
N ILE A 165 1.82 22.39 25.32
CA ILE A 165 2.65 22.66 26.49
C ILE A 165 3.08 21.30 27.07
N PRO A 166 4.39 21.05 27.28
CA PRO A 166 4.86 19.77 27.83
C PRO A 166 4.16 19.40 29.15
N GLY A 167 3.61 18.19 29.21
CA GLY A 167 2.90 17.64 30.36
C GLY A 167 1.44 18.09 30.52
N ASP A 168 0.93 19.00 29.68
CA ASP A 168 -0.44 19.50 29.78
C ASP A 168 -1.41 18.71 28.88
N PRO A 169 -2.40 17.97 29.46
CA PRO A 169 -3.37 17.18 28.71
C PRO A 169 -4.42 18.00 27.95
N ALA A 170 -4.44 19.33 28.09
CA ALA A 170 -5.43 20.21 27.46
C ALA A 170 -4.91 20.93 26.20
N THR A 171 -3.62 20.85 25.89
CA THR A 171 -2.98 21.64 24.82
C THR A 171 -2.34 20.79 23.74
N GLY A 172 -2.22 21.31 22.52
CA GLY A 172 -1.71 20.56 21.37
C GLY A 172 -2.76 19.68 20.69
N VAL A 173 -2.37 19.06 19.57
CA VAL A 173 -3.26 18.18 18.78
C VAL A 173 -3.29 16.81 19.43
N MET A 174 -4.49 16.34 19.83
CA MET A 174 -4.69 14.97 20.28
C MET A 174 -4.60 14.02 19.09
N VAL A 175 -3.81 12.96 19.24
CA VAL A 175 -3.70 11.85 18.29
C VAL A 175 -4.10 10.57 19.00
N ARG A 176 -5.02 9.84 18.37
CA ARG A 176 -5.40 8.47 18.73
C ARG A 176 -5.02 7.56 17.58
N LEU A 177 -4.47 6.41 17.90
CA LEU A 177 -4.23 5.40 16.86
C LEU A 177 -5.58 4.80 16.46
N ASN A 178 -5.84 4.67 15.18
CA ASN A 178 -7.03 3.96 14.69
C ASN A 178 -6.73 2.46 14.72
N ASP A 179 -6.67 1.92 15.94
CA ASP A 179 -6.18 0.59 16.31
C ASP A 179 -7.32 -0.29 16.84
N PRO A 180 -8.24 -0.78 16.00
CA PRO A 180 -9.44 -1.49 16.44
C PRO A 180 -9.12 -2.79 17.18
N ASP A 181 -7.98 -3.41 16.88
CA ASP A 181 -7.50 -4.63 17.51
C ASP A 181 -6.74 -4.38 18.82
N GLY A 182 -6.40 -3.12 19.13
CA GLY A 182 -5.66 -2.72 20.34
C GLY A 182 -4.24 -3.27 20.41
N ARG A 183 -3.58 -3.38 19.25
CA ARG A 183 -2.24 -3.95 19.15
C ARG A 183 -1.17 -3.00 19.70
N HIS A 184 -1.25 -1.72 19.36
CA HIS A 184 -0.27 -0.71 19.75
C HIS A 184 -0.59 -0.05 21.09
N THR A 185 -1.87 -0.01 21.46
CA THR A 185 -2.35 0.64 22.69
C THR A 185 -3.76 0.17 23.05
N VAL A 186 -4.10 0.22 24.35
CA VAL A 186 -5.49 0.11 24.81
C VAL A 186 -6.03 1.51 25.00
N GLN A 187 -7.18 1.79 24.41
CA GLN A 187 -7.74 3.13 24.39
C GLN A 187 -9.11 3.18 25.08
N GLN A 188 -9.33 4.26 25.81
CA GLN A 188 -10.60 4.57 26.49
C GLN A 188 -10.72 6.08 26.70
N GLY A 189 -11.81 6.56 27.28
CA GLY A 189 -11.94 7.96 27.69
C GLY A 189 -12.24 8.94 26.55
N LEU A 190 -11.56 10.08 26.53
CA LEU A 190 -11.89 11.23 25.67
C LEU A 190 -11.90 10.89 24.17
N GLY A 191 -12.99 11.18 23.46
CA GLY A 191 -13.09 10.87 22.03
C GLY A 191 -13.46 9.42 21.72
N CYS A 192 -13.85 8.63 22.73
CA CYS A 192 -14.36 7.28 22.52
C CYS A 192 -15.90 7.24 22.46
N ALA A 193 -16.47 6.57 21.44
CA ALA A 193 -17.92 6.35 21.31
C ALA A 193 -18.29 4.94 20.81
N GLY A 194 -17.72 3.90 21.43
CA GLY A 194 -18.19 2.52 21.27
C GLY A 194 -17.66 1.75 20.05
N GLY A 195 -16.79 2.35 19.23
CA GLY A 195 -16.00 1.60 18.24
C GLY A 195 -14.98 0.65 18.91
N PRO A 196 -14.53 -0.42 18.22
CA PRO A 196 -13.51 -1.33 18.75
C PRO A 196 -12.27 -0.57 19.21
N ASN A 197 -11.84 -0.79 20.46
CA ASN A 197 -10.73 -0.08 21.10
C ASN A 197 -10.76 1.45 20.88
N CYS A 198 -11.95 2.06 20.90
CA CYS A 198 -12.16 3.50 20.66
C CYS A 198 -11.64 4.02 19.30
N SER A 199 -11.49 3.14 18.32
CA SER A 199 -11.21 3.48 16.92
C SER A 199 -12.43 4.13 16.29
N ALA A 200 -12.25 5.30 15.67
CA ALA A 200 -13.35 6.12 15.19
C ALA A 200 -14.02 5.52 13.95
N ASP A 201 -13.22 4.92 13.06
CA ASP A 201 -13.70 4.31 11.82
C ASP A 201 -12.76 3.14 11.44
N PRO A 202 -13.15 1.87 11.70
CA PRO A 202 -12.27 0.72 11.52
C PRO A 202 -11.89 0.46 10.06
N ARG A 203 -12.55 1.10 9.09
CA ARG A 203 -12.18 1.01 7.67
C ARG A 203 -10.82 1.65 7.42
N PHE A 204 -10.55 2.78 8.07
CA PHE A 204 -9.29 3.53 7.99
C PHE A 204 -8.35 3.14 9.14
N THR A 205 -8.35 1.87 9.52
CA THR A 205 -7.48 1.31 10.56
C THR A 205 -6.01 1.45 10.17
N LEU A 206 -5.12 1.40 11.16
CA LEU A 206 -3.74 0.97 10.94
C LEU A 206 -3.68 -0.48 10.46
N ASP A 207 -2.58 -0.88 9.80
CA ASP A 207 -2.32 -2.29 9.53
C ASP A 207 -1.53 -2.89 10.70
N ALA A 208 -2.17 -3.81 11.41
CA ALA A 208 -1.63 -4.42 12.61
C ALA A 208 -0.65 -5.56 12.30
N ASN A 209 -0.62 -6.08 11.07
CA ASN A 209 0.24 -7.19 10.64
C ASN A 209 1.41 -6.71 9.77
N ASN A 210 1.22 -5.63 9.02
CA ASN A 210 2.27 -4.86 8.36
C ASN A 210 2.28 -3.44 8.94
N TYR A 211 2.98 -3.28 10.07
CA TYR A 211 2.89 -2.10 10.91
C TYR A 211 3.04 -0.77 10.14
N THR A 212 1.99 0.06 10.20
CA THR A 212 2.00 1.44 9.72
C THR A 212 2.31 2.46 10.83
N ASN A 213 2.41 1.98 12.07
CA ASN A 213 2.80 2.77 13.22
C ASN A 213 4.18 2.29 13.69
N VAL A 214 5.21 3.01 13.28
CA VAL A 214 6.60 2.53 13.28
C VAL A 214 7.60 3.64 13.61
N PHE A 215 8.82 3.23 13.94
CA PHE A 215 10.03 4.04 13.85
C PHE A 215 10.53 4.09 12.41
N THR A 216 11.50 4.95 12.10
CA THR A 216 12.01 5.12 10.72
C THR A 216 12.53 3.83 10.08
N THR A 217 12.96 2.87 10.89
CA THR A 217 13.47 1.56 10.46
C THR A 217 12.38 0.50 10.25
N GLY A 218 11.12 0.84 10.46
CA GLY A 218 10.00 -0.11 10.44
C GLY A 218 9.75 -0.84 11.75
N TYR A 219 10.57 -0.58 12.78
CA TYR A 219 10.35 -1.17 14.10
C TYR A 219 9.00 -0.67 14.67
N PRO A 220 8.10 -1.54 15.16
CA PRO A 220 6.77 -1.15 15.58
C PRO A 220 6.73 -0.37 16.90
N ILE A 221 5.93 0.71 16.93
CA ILE A 221 5.75 1.56 18.11
C ILE A 221 4.69 0.99 19.06
N CYS A 222 4.62 1.53 20.28
CA CYS A 222 3.49 1.32 21.18
C CYS A 222 3.30 2.51 22.12
N ILE A 223 2.11 2.59 22.72
CA ILE A 223 1.84 3.41 23.89
C ILE A 223 1.68 2.45 25.08
N PRO A 224 2.54 2.52 26.09
CA PRO A 224 2.35 1.73 27.31
C PRO A 224 0.96 1.97 27.90
N SER A 225 0.33 0.94 28.43
CA SER A 225 -1.02 1.07 28.99
C SER A 225 -1.06 0.72 30.47
N THR A 226 -1.61 1.61 31.30
CA THR A 226 -1.89 1.30 32.71
C THR A 226 -3.08 0.37 32.88
N LEU A 227 -3.79 0.04 31.80
CA LEU A 227 -4.82 -0.99 31.77
C LEU A 227 -4.19 -2.35 31.48
N VAL A 228 -4.67 -3.37 32.19
CA VAL A 228 -4.26 -4.75 31.94
C VAL A 228 -4.78 -5.19 30.57
N ARG A 229 -3.89 -5.74 29.75
CA ARG A 229 -4.24 -6.38 28.47
C ARG A 229 -3.59 -7.73 28.32
N THR A 230 -4.23 -8.61 27.56
CA THR A 230 -3.69 -9.93 27.27
C THR A 230 -3.23 -10.01 25.83
N PHE A 231 -2.11 -10.68 25.57
CA PHE A 231 -1.60 -10.89 24.22
C PHE A 231 -1.06 -12.31 24.07
N ALA A 232 -1.08 -12.82 22.83
CA ALA A 232 -0.43 -14.08 22.49
C ALA A 232 1.08 -13.83 22.41
N ASP A 233 1.82 -14.49 23.29
CA ASP A 233 3.26 -14.32 23.38
C ASP A 233 3.97 -15.01 22.20
N VAL A 234 4.75 -14.22 21.44
CA VAL A 234 5.49 -14.70 20.26
C VAL A 234 6.58 -15.70 20.63
N LEU A 235 6.94 -15.83 21.91
CA LEU A 235 7.92 -16.80 22.41
C LEU A 235 7.27 -18.15 22.74
N GLY A 236 5.99 -18.33 22.42
CA GLY A 236 5.26 -19.56 22.69
C GLY A 236 4.89 -19.73 24.17
N LEU A 237 4.92 -18.66 24.97
CA LEU A 237 4.52 -18.69 26.38
C LEU A 237 2.99 -18.73 26.58
N GLY A 238 2.22 -18.78 25.49
CA GLY A 238 0.76 -18.73 25.50
C GLY A 238 0.24 -17.30 25.64
N THR A 239 -0.97 -17.15 26.21
CA THR A 239 -1.53 -15.84 26.49
C THR A 239 -0.95 -15.30 27.79
N THR A 240 -0.29 -14.14 27.74
CA THR A 240 0.22 -13.45 28.93
C THR A 240 -0.40 -12.06 29.05
N SER A 241 -0.25 -11.42 30.21
CA SER A 241 -0.77 -10.08 30.50
C SER A 241 0.34 -9.04 30.50
N ALA A 242 0.06 -7.84 29.99
CA ALA A 242 0.90 -6.66 30.15
C ALA A 242 0.12 -5.53 30.82
N GLN A 243 0.82 -4.76 31.67
CA GLN A 243 0.31 -3.55 32.29
C GLN A 243 1.49 -2.64 32.68
N ALA A 244 1.42 -1.38 32.30
CA ALA A 244 2.35 -0.35 32.71
C ALA A 244 2.05 0.19 34.12
N ARG A 245 3.08 0.75 34.76
CA ARG A 245 2.95 1.67 35.88
C ARG A 245 2.40 3.04 35.42
N PRO A 246 1.95 3.91 36.34
CA PRO A 246 1.42 5.23 36.00
C PRO A 246 2.35 6.15 35.19
N ASP A 247 3.66 5.90 35.23
CA ASP A 247 4.68 6.61 34.45
C ASP A 247 4.97 5.96 33.08
N GLY A 248 4.22 4.92 32.71
CA GLY A 248 4.36 4.16 31.48
C GLY A 248 5.36 2.99 31.56
N ARG A 249 6.11 2.84 32.66
CA ARG A 249 7.16 1.82 32.77
C ARG A 249 6.64 0.42 33.07
N ASP A 250 7.49 -0.58 32.88
CA ASP A 250 7.24 -1.99 33.21
C ASP A 250 6.06 -2.63 32.48
N ASP A 251 5.76 -2.17 31.26
CA ASP A 251 4.81 -2.80 30.36
C ASP A 251 5.50 -3.90 29.54
N ASP A 252 5.20 -5.17 29.81
CA ASP A 252 5.87 -6.31 29.17
C ASP A 252 5.71 -6.40 27.64
N LEU A 253 4.63 -5.82 27.08
CA LEU A 253 4.43 -5.76 25.62
C LEU A 253 5.05 -4.51 24.99
N CYS A 254 5.20 -3.45 25.79
CA CYS A 254 5.75 -2.16 25.41
C CYS A 254 6.93 -1.74 26.31
N PRO A 255 7.99 -2.57 26.43
CA PRO A 255 8.96 -2.40 27.49
C PRO A 255 9.87 -1.19 27.23
N HIS A 256 10.09 -0.39 28.27
CA HIS A 256 11.02 0.73 28.23
C HIS A 256 12.47 0.30 27.98
N THR A 257 12.81 -0.96 28.24
CA THR A 257 14.12 -1.52 27.89
C THR A 257 14.36 -1.57 26.38
N ASN A 258 13.31 -1.57 25.56
CA ASN A 258 13.46 -1.37 24.11
C ASN A 258 13.77 0.07 23.74
N ARG A 259 13.72 1.01 24.68
CA ARG A 259 14.02 2.44 24.51
C ARG A 259 14.80 2.94 25.74
N PRO A 260 16.01 2.41 26.00
CA PRO A 260 16.76 2.73 27.22
C PRO A 260 17.17 4.21 27.30
N ASP A 261 17.32 4.87 26.15
CA ASP A 261 17.62 6.29 26.02
C ASP A 261 16.37 7.21 26.05
N ALA A 262 15.22 6.67 26.46
CA ALA A 262 13.97 7.43 26.62
C ALA A 262 14.19 8.69 27.47
N GLY A 263 14.09 9.87 26.85
CA GLY A 263 14.29 11.17 27.50
C GLY A 263 15.69 11.78 27.34
N ALA A 264 16.59 11.16 26.57
CA ALA A 264 17.81 11.82 26.13
C ALA A 264 17.48 13.01 25.21
N ALA A 265 18.12 14.17 25.45
CA ALA A 265 17.84 15.39 24.67
C ALA A 265 18.18 15.26 23.17
N VAL A 266 18.98 14.27 22.80
CA VAL A 266 19.35 13.94 21.42
C VAL A 266 19.33 12.42 21.29
N PRO A 267 18.54 11.84 20.36
CA PRO A 267 18.61 10.42 20.06
C PRO A 267 20.04 10.05 19.64
N PRO A 268 20.55 8.86 19.98
CA PRO A 268 21.87 8.44 19.55
C PRO A 268 22.00 8.52 18.03
N ALA A 269 23.07 9.15 17.54
CA ALA A 269 23.33 9.24 16.10
C ALA A 269 23.51 7.86 15.43
N ALA A 270 23.74 6.81 16.22
CA ALA A 270 23.88 5.43 15.77
C ALA A 270 22.57 4.62 15.79
N GLY A 271 21.44 5.25 16.14
CA GLY A 271 20.18 4.53 16.42
C GLY A 271 20.14 3.93 17.83
N VAL A 272 18.94 3.52 18.24
CA VAL A 272 18.68 2.89 19.55
C VAL A 272 18.48 1.39 19.34
N VAL A 273 19.29 0.57 20.00
CA VAL A 273 19.16 -0.89 19.92
C VAL A 273 18.07 -1.36 20.90
N ALA A 274 17.08 -2.10 20.41
CA ALA A 274 16.06 -2.69 21.24
C ALA A 274 16.59 -3.92 21.99
N ASP A 275 16.36 -3.99 23.30
CA ASP A 275 16.75 -5.14 24.12
C ASP A 275 16.03 -6.44 23.69
N ASP A 276 14.76 -6.36 23.30
CA ASP A 276 13.96 -7.47 22.81
C ASP A 276 13.10 -7.05 21.62
N SER A 277 13.60 -7.32 20.41
CA SER A 277 12.93 -7.05 19.14
C SER A 277 11.64 -7.83 18.93
N ARG A 278 11.31 -8.79 19.80
CA ARG A 278 10.01 -9.49 19.77
C ARG A 278 8.89 -8.70 20.43
N ARG A 279 9.21 -7.54 21.03
CA ARG A 279 8.28 -6.61 21.71
C ARG A 279 8.27 -5.26 21.02
N PHE A 280 7.20 -4.49 21.22
CA PHE A 280 7.13 -3.11 20.72
C PHE A 280 8.10 -2.18 21.44
N ALA A 281 8.33 -1.01 20.87
CA ALA A 281 9.14 0.04 21.49
C ALA A 281 8.25 1.26 21.83
N PRO A 282 8.30 1.79 23.07
CA PRO A 282 7.43 2.89 23.45
C PRO A 282 7.78 4.19 22.75
N ILE A 283 6.76 4.94 22.33
CA ILE A 283 6.90 6.38 22.10
C ILE A 283 7.12 7.09 23.44
N VAL A 284 7.87 8.19 23.44
CA VAL A 284 8.25 8.91 24.65
C VAL A 284 8.09 10.42 24.45
N LEU A 285 8.01 11.15 25.56
CA LEU A 285 7.95 12.61 25.53
C LEU A 285 9.18 13.18 24.81
N GLY A 286 8.95 14.14 23.90
CA GLY A 286 9.99 14.78 23.10
C GLY A 286 10.27 14.10 21.75
N ASP A 287 9.72 12.91 21.48
CA ASP A 287 9.83 12.29 20.16
C ASP A 287 9.28 13.22 19.07
N SER A 288 10.06 13.41 18.01
CA SER A 288 9.57 13.99 16.77
C SER A 288 8.85 12.92 15.96
N ILE A 289 7.61 13.18 15.58
CA ILE A 289 6.79 12.24 14.82
C ILE A 289 6.04 12.93 13.69
N VAL A 290 5.65 12.13 12.71
CA VAL A 290 4.62 12.45 11.72
C VAL A 290 3.46 11.48 11.95
N ALA A 291 2.24 11.99 12.07
CA ALA A 291 1.03 11.18 12.16
C ALA A 291 0.07 11.55 11.03
N GLU A 292 -0.47 10.54 10.35
CA GLU A 292 -1.37 10.69 9.20
C GLU A 292 -2.70 9.97 9.46
N GLY A 293 -3.78 10.62 9.03
CA GLY A 293 -5.12 10.08 9.19
C GLY A 293 -6.22 11.09 8.89
N SER A 294 -7.34 10.97 9.60
CA SER A 294 -8.48 11.90 9.49
C SER A 294 -8.79 12.55 10.83
N PHE A 295 -9.15 13.84 10.81
CA PHE A 295 -9.71 14.48 11.99
C PHE A 295 -11.13 13.98 12.25
N GLU A 296 -11.34 13.47 13.45
CA GLU A 296 -12.64 13.01 13.92
C GLU A 296 -13.11 13.92 15.05
N THR A 297 -14.43 14.06 15.19
CA THR A 297 -15.04 14.71 16.35
C THR A 297 -16.04 13.77 16.97
N VAL A 298 -15.68 13.22 18.12
CA VAL A 298 -16.47 12.23 18.84
C VAL A 298 -16.76 12.75 20.24
N ASN A 299 -18.03 12.81 20.62
CA ASN A 299 -18.46 13.33 21.92
C ASN A 299 -17.88 14.73 22.26
N GLY A 300 -17.75 15.59 21.24
CA GLY A 300 -17.21 16.95 21.37
C GLY A 300 -15.68 17.04 21.46
N VAL A 301 -14.97 15.91 21.43
CA VAL A 301 -13.49 15.87 21.40
C VAL A 301 -13.03 15.73 19.96
N ARG A 302 -12.21 16.68 19.50
CA ARG A 302 -11.56 16.62 18.18
C ARG A 302 -10.16 16.04 18.32
N PHE A 303 -9.85 15.02 17.53
CA PHE A 303 -8.55 14.36 17.50
C PHE A 303 -8.22 13.86 16.09
N LEU A 304 -6.93 13.62 15.82
CA LEU A 304 -6.49 12.90 14.64
C LEU A 304 -6.62 11.40 14.91
N SER A 305 -7.46 10.71 14.13
CA SER A 305 -7.55 9.25 14.10
C SER A 305 -6.49 8.73 13.12
N ALA A 306 -5.33 8.37 13.65
CA ALA A 306 -4.15 8.07 12.85
C ALA A 306 -4.12 6.61 12.40
N HIS A 307 -4.06 6.38 11.08
CA HIS A 307 -3.77 5.05 10.53
C HIS A 307 -2.27 4.81 10.38
N THR A 308 -1.47 5.88 10.25
CA THR A 308 -0.02 5.82 10.06
C THR A 308 0.66 6.78 11.02
N THR A 309 1.75 6.33 11.66
CA THR A 309 2.62 7.18 12.47
C THR A 309 4.06 6.77 12.25
N MET A 310 4.94 7.75 12.04
CA MET A 310 6.39 7.52 11.96
C MET A 310 7.13 8.35 13.00
N VAL A 311 7.85 7.69 13.90
CA VAL A 311 8.76 8.33 14.85
C VAL A 311 10.13 8.50 14.22
N SER A 312 10.71 9.69 14.26
CA SER A 312 11.97 10.03 13.57
C SER A 312 13.24 9.37 14.17
N VAL A 313 13.10 8.52 15.18
CA VAL A 313 14.22 7.78 15.77
C VAL A 313 14.44 6.47 15.02
N ALA A 314 15.70 6.14 14.72
CA ALA A 314 16.05 4.83 14.19
C ALA A 314 16.14 3.80 15.33
N MET A 315 15.34 2.74 15.23
CA MET A 315 15.37 1.60 16.14
C MET A 315 16.08 0.42 15.48
N LEU A 316 16.98 -0.26 16.18
CA LEU A 316 17.78 -1.36 15.65
C LEU A 316 17.51 -2.67 16.39
N THR A 317 17.66 -3.77 15.69
CA THR A 317 17.59 -5.12 16.27
C THR A 317 18.92 -5.46 16.95
N ASP A 318 18.86 -6.05 18.15
CA ASP A 318 20.06 -6.56 18.82
C ASP A 318 20.57 -7.84 18.15
N THR A 319 21.48 -7.65 17.19
CA THR A 319 22.13 -8.75 16.45
C THR A 319 23.07 -9.60 17.29
N ALA A 320 23.41 -9.19 18.53
CA ALA A 320 24.18 -10.04 19.44
C ALA A 320 23.35 -11.20 20.01
N ARG A 321 22.01 -11.14 19.90
CA ARG A 321 21.09 -12.19 20.34
C ARG A 321 20.51 -12.94 19.13
N PRO A 322 20.86 -14.23 18.93
CA PRO A 322 20.61 -14.94 17.66
C PRO A 322 19.15 -15.33 17.34
N ASN A 323 18.15 -14.78 18.03
CA ASN A 323 16.72 -15.10 17.83
C ASN A 323 15.82 -13.86 17.83
N GLN A 324 16.39 -12.68 17.58
CA GLN A 324 15.63 -11.45 17.45
C GLN A 324 15.11 -11.31 16.02
N PRO A 325 13.84 -10.91 15.81
CA PRO A 325 13.33 -10.63 14.48
C PRO A 325 13.92 -9.31 13.96
N ASP A 326 14.09 -9.26 12.65
CA ASP A 326 14.42 -8.05 11.92
C ASP A 326 13.14 -7.44 11.38
N TYR A 327 13.11 -6.11 11.32
CA TYR A 327 12.02 -5.38 10.68
C TYR A 327 12.52 -4.69 9.43
N LEU A 328 11.59 -4.55 8.49
CA LEU A 328 11.77 -3.93 7.19
C LEU A 328 10.56 -3.04 6.95
N PHE A 329 10.80 -1.82 6.48
CA PHE A 329 9.75 -0.93 6.00
C PHE A 329 10.08 -0.44 4.60
N PHE A 330 9.12 -0.62 3.68
CA PHE A 330 9.19 0.01 2.37
C PHE A 330 8.68 1.44 2.47
N ALA A 331 9.57 2.39 2.20
CA ALA A 331 9.22 3.81 2.19
C ALA A 331 8.75 4.29 0.81
N GLU A 332 9.30 3.70 -0.25
CA GLU A 332 8.85 3.97 -1.61
C GLU A 332 8.90 2.70 -2.44
N VAL A 333 7.76 2.37 -3.04
CA VAL A 333 7.65 1.29 -4.02
C VAL A 333 6.94 1.84 -5.24
N PHE A 334 7.54 1.66 -6.41
CA PHE A 334 6.80 1.78 -7.66
C PHE A 334 7.18 0.64 -8.59
N MET A 335 6.18 0.16 -9.32
CA MET A 335 6.33 -0.81 -10.38
C MET A 335 5.59 -0.29 -11.60
N GLU A 336 6.30 -0.09 -12.71
CA GLU A 336 5.66 0.42 -13.93
C GLU A 336 4.91 -0.68 -14.67
N ALA A 337 3.71 -0.35 -15.14
CA ALA A 337 3.10 -1.06 -16.25
C ALA A 337 3.75 -0.62 -17.58
N PRO A 338 3.93 -1.51 -18.57
CA PRO A 338 4.62 -1.24 -19.82
C PRO A 338 3.74 -0.32 -20.64
N GLY A 339 3.98 0.98 -20.49
CA GLY A 339 3.59 1.94 -21.49
C GLY A 339 4.59 1.83 -22.63
N PHE A 340 4.23 1.12 -23.71
CA PHE A 340 5.07 1.07 -24.93
C PHE A 340 5.44 2.47 -25.48
N GLN A 341 4.71 3.50 -25.04
CA GLN A 341 4.95 4.91 -25.32
C GLN A 341 6.32 5.40 -24.82
N ASN A 342 6.77 4.95 -23.63
CA ASN A 342 8.04 5.37 -23.05
C ASN A 342 9.22 4.49 -23.48
N GLN A 343 8.96 3.37 -24.16
CA GLN A 343 9.94 2.36 -24.56
C GLN A 343 10.84 1.87 -23.41
N ARG A 344 10.36 1.93 -22.18
CA ARG A 344 11.10 1.55 -20.98
C ARG A 344 10.16 0.99 -19.93
N MET A 345 10.74 0.25 -18.99
CA MET A 345 10.06 -0.25 -17.79
C MET A 345 10.95 -0.04 -16.57
N ARG A 346 10.39 0.58 -15.53
CA ARG A 346 11.12 0.93 -14.31
C ARG A 346 10.40 0.43 -13.08
N ASN A 347 11.17 -0.11 -12.15
CA ASN A 347 10.70 -0.42 -10.80
C ASN A 347 11.69 0.17 -9.79
N MET A 348 11.20 0.56 -8.62
CA MET A 348 12.04 1.01 -7.52
C MET A 348 11.49 0.53 -6.19
N PHE A 349 12.41 0.12 -5.33
CA PHE A 349 12.15 -0.33 -3.97
C PHE A 349 13.14 0.38 -3.06
N ILE A 350 12.65 1.27 -2.21
CA ILE A 350 13.42 1.94 -1.16
C ILE A 350 12.83 1.54 0.16
N GLY A 351 13.70 1.21 1.11
CA GLY A 351 13.26 0.93 2.46
C GLY A 351 14.36 1.01 3.48
N PHE A 352 13.94 0.77 4.71
CA PHE A 352 14.75 0.82 5.91
C PHE A 352 14.66 -0.52 6.62
N THR A 353 15.73 -0.89 7.31
CA THR A 353 15.82 -2.15 8.06
C THR A 353 16.33 -1.88 9.48
N THR A 354 16.05 -2.79 10.41
CA THR A 354 16.58 -2.69 11.78
C THR A 354 17.98 -3.30 11.92
N VAL A 355 18.50 -3.91 10.86
CA VAL A 355 19.83 -4.52 10.81
C VAL A 355 20.62 -3.98 9.63
N ALA A 356 21.84 -3.55 9.93
CA ALA A 356 22.82 -3.13 8.94
C ALA A 356 23.93 -4.19 8.78
N PRO A 357 24.40 -4.49 7.56
CA PRO A 357 23.87 -4.02 6.28
C PRO A 357 22.53 -4.67 5.91
N ALA A 358 21.68 -3.92 5.21
CA ALA A 358 20.37 -4.37 4.76
C ALA A 358 20.51 -5.58 3.80
N ASP A 359 20.17 -6.77 4.26
CA ASP A 359 20.09 -7.98 3.44
C ASP A 359 18.63 -8.28 3.11
N VAL A 360 18.14 -7.71 2.01
CA VAL A 360 16.74 -7.80 1.60
C VAL A 360 16.63 -8.60 0.32
N LEU A 361 15.76 -9.62 0.36
CA LEU A 361 15.33 -10.40 -0.79
C LEU A 361 13.83 -10.17 -0.99
N ILE A 362 13.45 -9.66 -2.15
CA ILE A 362 12.08 -9.32 -2.50
C ILE A 362 11.54 -10.41 -3.42
N TRP A 363 10.36 -10.90 -3.11
CA TRP A 363 9.61 -11.85 -3.92
C TRP A 363 8.28 -11.23 -4.34
N SER A 364 7.84 -11.51 -5.55
CA SER A 364 6.46 -11.28 -5.97
C SER A 364 5.65 -12.56 -5.85
N LEU A 365 4.39 -12.43 -5.46
CA LEU A 365 3.44 -13.53 -5.37
C LEU A 365 2.51 -13.47 -6.57
N HIS A 366 2.49 -14.52 -7.39
CA HIS A 366 1.55 -14.62 -8.50
C HIS A 366 0.55 -15.73 -8.26
N TYR A 367 -0.65 -15.49 -8.73
CA TYR A 367 -1.73 -16.45 -8.71
C TYR A 367 -1.96 -16.92 -10.14
N ASP A 368 -1.89 -18.23 -10.36
CA ASP A 368 -2.32 -18.83 -11.61
C ASP A 368 -3.82 -18.53 -11.81
N PRO A 369 -4.25 -17.92 -12.92
CA PRO A 369 -5.62 -17.46 -13.07
C PRO A 369 -6.64 -18.58 -13.28
N PHE A 370 -6.19 -19.82 -13.56
CA PHE A 370 -7.05 -20.98 -13.78
C PHE A 370 -7.26 -21.80 -12.51
N THR A 371 -6.19 -21.98 -11.74
CA THR A 371 -6.13 -22.85 -10.57
C THR A 371 -6.05 -22.08 -9.26
N ASN A 372 -5.77 -20.78 -9.33
CA ASN A 372 -5.51 -19.91 -8.19
C ASN A 372 -4.32 -20.38 -7.33
N SER A 373 -3.38 -21.14 -7.91
CA SER A 373 -2.17 -21.57 -7.22
C SER A 373 -1.20 -20.41 -7.03
N VAL A 374 -0.60 -20.32 -5.83
CA VAL A 374 0.39 -19.31 -5.49
C VAL A 374 1.76 -19.75 -5.95
N HIS A 375 2.46 -18.84 -6.63
CA HIS A 375 3.83 -19.01 -7.06
C HIS A 375 4.66 -17.81 -6.60
N GLU A 376 5.78 -18.08 -5.94
CA GLU A 376 6.73 -17.05 -5.53
C GLU A 376 7.79 -16.87 -6.62
N PHE A 377 8.05 -15.62 -7.00
CA PHE A 377 9.06 -15.28 -7.99
C PHE A 377 10.05 -14.26 -7.43
N PRO A 378 11.37 -14.49 -7.55
CA PRO A 378 12.35 -13.51 -7.13
C PRO A 378 12.20 -12.20 -7.90
N LEU A 379 12.07 -11.09 -7.18
CA LEU A 379 11.91 -9.74 -7.74
C LEU A 379 13.14 -8.87 -7.50
N GLY A 380 13.82 -9.02 -6.36
CA GLY A 380 15.06 -8.29 -6.15
C GLY A 380 15.91 -8.73 -4.98
N SER A 381 17.19 -8.33 -5.02
CA SER A 381 18.16 -8.61 -3.96
C SER A 381 19.11 -7.44 -3.77
N THR A 382 19.28 -6.99 -2.53
CA THR A 382 20.31 -6.00 -2.20
C THR A 382 21.71 -6.57 -2.33
N ARG A 383 21.91 -7.81 -1.86
CA ARG A 383 23.20 -8.51 -1.93
C ARG A 383 23.59 -8.83 -3.37
N GLY A 384 22.66 -9.32 -4.17
CA GLY A 384 22.86 -9.60 -5.59
C GLY A 384 23.16 -8.33 -6.38
N CYS A 385 22.47 -7.23 -6.09
CA CYS A 385 22.78 -5.92 -6.65
C CYS A 385 24.21 -5.46 -6.30
N ASP A 386 24.61 -5.54 -5.04
CA ASP A 386 25.95 -5.12 -4.61
C ASP A 386 27.07 -5.96 -5.25
N ILE A 387 26.82 -7.26 -5.50
CA ILE A 387 27.75 -8.12 -6.23
C ILE A 387 27.80 -7.72 -7.71
N ALA A 388 26.64 -7.46 -8.33
CA ALA A 388 26.55 -7.14 -9.76
C ALA A 388 27.05 -5.72 -10.11
N ALA A 389 26.84 -4.75 -9.22
CA ALA A 389 27.04 -3.33 -9.48
C ALA A 389 28.13 -2.67 -8.62
N GLY A 390 28.62 -3.37 -7.58
CA GLY A 390 29.63 -2.89 -6.64
C GLY A 390 29.05 -2.65 -5.25
N VAL A 391 29.86 -2.92 -4.22
CA VAL A 391 29.47 -2.85 -2.80
C VAL A 391 28.88 -1.49 -2.45
N GLY A 392 27.73 -1.48 -1.76
CA GLY A 392 27.03 -0.26 -1.34
C GLY A 392 26.13 0.36 -2.41
N SER A 393 26.10 -0.20 -3.63
CA SER A 393 25.22 0.27 -4.71
C SER A 393 23.74 0.19 -4.33
N CYS A 394 23.36 -0.81 -3.54
CA CYS A 394 21.99 -1.03 -3.09
C CYS A 394 21.83 -1.01 -1.56
N THR A 395 22.88 -1.17 -0.76
CA THR A 395 22.80 -1.17 0.72
C THR A 395 23.42 0.07 1.39
N GLY A 396 24.25 0.86 0.69
CA GLY A 396 24.95 2.03 1.25
C GLY A 396 24.26 3.36 0.96
N GLN A 397 22.93 3.43 1.06
CA GLN A 397 22.14 4.54 0.52
C GLN A 397 21.88 5.68 1.53
N GLY A 398 22.42 5.56 2.75
CA GLY A 398 22.31 6.61 3.77
C GLY A 398 23.27 7.79 3.56
N VAL A 399 23.00 8.90 4.27
CA VAL A 399 23.87 10.09 4.26
C VAL A 399 25.13 9.82 5.08
N LEU A 400 26.28 9.82 4.40
CA LEU A 400 27.60 9.67 5.03
C LEU A 400 27.78 10.66 6.20
N GLY A 401 27.95 10.16 7.42
CA GLY A 401 28.27 10.97 8.61
C GLY A 401 27.28 10.87 9.78
N PHE A 402 26.14 10.17 9.64
CA PHE A 402 25.13 10.00 10.70
C PHE A 402 24.89 8.51 11.06
N GLY A 403 25.86 7.86 11.70
CA GLY A 403 25.71 6.46 12.12
C GLY A 403 25.70 5.47 10.95
N THR A 404 25.45 4.18 11.20
CA THR A 404 25.64 3.09 10.23
C THR A 404 24.69 3.18 9.04
N THR A 405 25.10 3.90 7.99
CA THR A 405 24.44 4.18 6.70
C THR A 405 24.15 2.96 5.80
N TRP A 406 23.98 1.78 6.40
CA TRP A 406 23.80 0.51 5.71
C TRP A 406 22.44 -0.13 5.99
N ASP A 407 21.61 0.47 6.82
CA ASP A 407 20.24 0.07 7.14
C ASP A 407 19.21 0.53 6.10
N ILE A 408 19.61 1.45 5.20
CA ILE A 408 18.81 1.96 4.09
C ILE A 408 19.19 1.25 2.80
N PHE A 409 18.21 0.65 2.12
CA PHE A 409 18.44 0.04 0.81
C PHE A 409 17.65 0.73 -0.30
N ARG A 410 18.19 0.59 -1.51
CA ARG A 410 17.54 1.04 -2.75
C ARG A 410 17.85 0.07 -3.88
N ILE A 411 16.84 -0.65 -4.33
CA ILE A 411 16.90 -1.45 -5.56
C ILE A 411 16.18 -0.66 -6.66
N ARG A 412 16.84 -0.51 -7.80
CA ARG A 412 16.25 0.11 -8.99
C ARG A 412 16.39 -0.81 -10.18
N TYR A 413 15.33 -0.86 -10.97
CA TYR A 413 15.34 -1.46 -12.30
C TYR A 413 14.93 -0.42 -13.32
N ASP A 414 15.62 -0.45 -14.45
CA ASP A 414 15.35 0.43 -15.57
C ASP A 414 15.79 -0.26 -16.85
N VAL A 415 14.81 -0.88 -17.50
CA VAL A 415 14.99 -1.66 -18.72
C VAL A 415 14.55 -0.82 -19.89
N ASP A 416 15.49 -0.44 -20.75
CA ASP A 416 15.21 0.25 -22.01
C ASP A 416 14.98 -0.77 -23.13
N PHE A 417 13.91 -0.62 -23.90
CA PHE A 417 13.53 -1.61 -24.92
C PHE A 417 14.39 -1.50 -26.20
N GLY A 418 15.14 -0.42 -26.39
CA GLY A 418 16.09 -0.26 -27.49
C GLY A 418 17.53 -0.60 -27.12
N ILE A 419 17.89 -0.45 -25.84
CA ILE A 419 19.28 -0.52 -25.37
C ILE A 419 19.51 -1.68 -24.38
N GLY A 420 18.52 -1.99 -23.55
CA GLY A 420 18.65 -2.92 -22.43
C GLY A 420 18.98 -2.24 -21.10
N ALA A 421 19.64 -2.94 -20.18
CA ALA A 421 19.95 -2.42 -18.84
C ALA A 421 21.43 -2.61 -18.45
N LYS A 422 21.97 -1.64 -17.69
CA LYS A 422 23.30 -1.75 -17.05
C LYS A 422 23.22 -2.59 -15.78
N PRO A 423 24.33 -3.19 -15.29
CA PRO A 423 24.32 -4.05 -14.11
C PRO A 423 23.59 -3.47 -12.89
N LEU A 424 23.75 -2.17 -12.57
CA LEU A 424 23.05 -1.50 -11.45
C LEU A 424 21.51 -1.43 -11.57
N LEU A 425 20.99 -1.52 -12.79
CA LEU A 425 19.57 -1.36 -13.12
C LEU A 425 18.99 -2.64 -13.73
N ASN A 426 19.75 -3.74 -13.73
CA ASN A 426 19.42 -4.96 -14.43
C ASN A 426 18.89 -6.01 -13.42
N PRO A 427 17.59 -6.37 -13.47
CA PRO A 427 17.01 -7.35 -12.56
C PRO A 427 17.63 -8.75 -12.72
N CYS A 428 17.94 -9.18 -13.94
CA CYS A 428 18.62 -10.46 -14.18
C CYS A 428 20.02 -10.48 -13.57
N ALA A 429 20.80 -9.41 -13.73
CA ALA A 429 22.15 -9.35 -13.18
C ALA A 429 22.14 -9.40 -11.64
N HIS A 430 21.18 -8.72 -11.00
CA HIS A 430 21.03 -8.76 -9.54
C HIS A 430 20.67 -10.16 -9.06
N LEU A 431 19.66 -10.80 -9.66
CA LEU A 431 19.18 -12.12 -9.22
C LEU A 431 20.18 -13.24 -9.54
N GLN A 432 20.89 -13.20 -10.67
CA GLN A 432 21.93 -14.18 -10.97
C GLN A 432 23.14 -14.08 -10.04
N ALA A 433 23.42 -12.88 -9.54
CA ALA A 433 24.51 -12.64 -8.60
C ALA A 433 24.14 -13.02 -7.15
N GLU A 434 22.86 -13.25 -6.85
CA GLU A 434 22.38 -13.60 -5.52
C GLU A 434 22.81 -15.03 -5.13
N PRO A 435 23.72 -15.21 -4.15
CA PRO A 435 24.26 -16.53 -3.81
C PRO A 435 23.21 -17.54 -3.29
N ARG A 436 22.09 -17.05 -2.74
CA ARG A 436 21.03 -17.90 -2.16
C ARG A 436 20.22 -18.68 -3.19
N PHE A 437 20.18 -18.26 -4.46
CA PHE A 437 19.42 -19.00 -5.49
C PHE A 437 20.18 -20.21 -6.04
N GLY A 438 21.49 -20.30 -5.77
CA GLY A 438 22.33 -21.41 -6.24
C GLY A 438 22.39 -21.53 -7.76
N ASN A 439 23.06 -22.57 -8.24
CA ASN A 439 23.19 -22.84 -9.69
C ASN A 439 22.06 -23.75 -10.24
N ALA A 440 21.05 -24.08 -9.40
CA ALA A 440 20.11 -25.18 -9.68
C ALA A 440 18.98 -24.80 -10.66
N THR A 441 18.61 -23.52 -10.73
CA THR A 441 17.66 -23.00 -11.72
C THR A 441 18.23 -21.69 -12.26
N PRO A 442 18.57 -21.61 -13.56
CA PRO A 442 19.09 -20.38 -14.12
C PRO A 442 17.96 -19.34 -14.17
N ILE A 443 17.94 -18.41 -13.22
CA ILE A 443 17.13 -17.19 -13.31
C ILE A 443 17.69 -16.38 -14.49
N CYS A 444 16.83 -15.99 -15.44
CA CYS A 444 17.23 -15.40 -16.72
C CYS A 444 18.26 -16.22 -17.51
N PRO A 445 17.94 -17.44 -17.98
CA PRO A 445 18.90 -18.35 -18.58
C PRO A 445 19.61 -17.79 -19.81
N ASN A 446 19.00 -16.81 -20.48
CA ASN A 446 19.51 -16.20 -21.70
C ASN A 446 20.06 -14.78 -21.49
N SER A 447 20.11 -14.26 -20.26
CA SER A 447 20.74 -12.96 -20.01
C SER A 447 22.24 -13.01 -20.24
N ASN A 448 22.84 -11.92 -20.69
CA ASN A 448 24.27 -11.88 -20.97
C ASN A 448 25.06 -11.71 -19.65
N PRO A 449 25.87 -12.70 -19.21
CA PRO A 449 26.67 -12.58 -17.99
C PRO A 449 27.72 -11.45 -18.06
N LEU A 450 28.08 -11.01 -19.28
CA LEU A 450 29.04 -9.92 -19.51
C LEU A 450 28.47 -8.53 -19.20
N ALA A 451 27.19 -8.43 -18.83
CA ALA A 451 26.65 -7.22 -18.21
C ALA A 451 27.35 -6.90 -16.88
N GLN A 452 27.94 -7.90 -16.20
CA GLN A 452 28.75 -7.70 -14.99
C GLN A 452 30.06 -6.89 -15.22
N GLN A 453 30.42 -6.56 -16.47
CA GLN A 453 31.61 -5.76 -16.82
C GLN A 453 31.28 -4.38 -17.43
N GLY A 454 30.13 -3.80 -17.07
CA GLY A 454 29.76 -2.42 -17.47
C GLY A 454 29.15 -2.29 -18.88
N LYS A 455 28.79 -3.42 -19.52
CA LYS A 455 28.04 -3.45 -20.77
C LYS A 455 26.53 -3.62 -20.51
N TYR A 456 25.70 -3.20 -21.45
CA TYR A 456 24.25 -3.41 -21.37
C TYR A 456 23.92 -4.89 -21.61
N ASP A 457 23.02 -5.43 -20.80
CA ASP A 457 22.31 -6.65 -21.13
C ASP A 457 21.16 -6.31 -22.07
N THR A 458 21.16 -6.90 -23.25
CA THR A 458 20.15 -6.65 -24.28
C THR A 458 19.00 -7.66 -24.23
N ASN A 459 19.00 -8.61 -23.29
CA ASN A 459 17.90 -9.57 -23.16
C ASN A 459 16.71 -8.97 -22.41
N ILE A 460 15.99 -8.10 -23.12
CA ILE A 460 14.83 -7.38 -22.60
C ILE A 460 13.71 -8.33 -22.19
N THR A 461 13.52 -9.44 -22.90
CA THR A 461 12.46 -10.41 -22.61
C THR A 461 12.60 -11.02 -21.21
N GLU A 462 13.78 -11.50 -20.86
CA GLU A 462 14.05 -12.08 -19.53
C GLU A 462 13.91 -11.03 -18.42
N MET A 463 14.44 -9.82 -18.65
CA MET A 463 14.33 -8.73 -17.69
C MET A 463 12.86 -8.29 -17.49
N MET A 464 12.07 -8.20 -18.56
CA MET A 464 10.64 -7.91 -18.46
C MET A 464 9.87 -9.02 -17.77
N GLY A 465 10.25 -10.30 -17.96
CA GLY A 465 9.65 -11.42 -17.25
C GLY A 465 9.76 -11.32 -15.73
N ILE A 466 10.83 -10.73 -15.20
CA ILE A 466 10.97 -10.44 -13.76
C ILE A 466 10.12 -9.25 -13.33
N LEU A 467 10.15 -8.16 -14.09
CA LEU A 467 9.46 -6.92 -13.70
C LEU A 467 7.94 -7.03 -13.86
N GLN A 468 7.51 -7.89 -14.79
CA GLN A 468 6.13 -8.17 -15.16
C GLN A 468 5.93 -9.62 -15.55
N PRO A 469 5.93 -10.49 -14.55
CA PRO A 469 5.57 -11.87 -14.74
C PRO A 469 4.08 -11.94 -15.12
N VAL A 470 3.81 -12.23 -16.39
CA VAL A 470 2.45 -12.50 -16.86
C VAL A 470 2.01 -13.80 -16.18
N ALA A 471 0.81 -13.82 -15.61
CA ALA A 471 0.27 -14.94 -14.82
C ALA A 471 0.03 -16.24 -15.64
N HIS A 472 0.66 -16.41 -16.80
CA HIS A 472 0.36 -17.49 -17.72
C HIS A 472 1.56 -18.18 -18.40
N GLU A 473 2.81 -17.83 -18.08
CA GLU A 473 3.94 -18.39 -18.81
C GLU A 473 5.15 -18.66 -17.90
N ILE A 474 5.23 -19.90 -17.38
CA ILE A 474 6.33 -20.85 -17.68
C ILE A 474 5.74 -22.26 -17.81
#